data_AF-A0A239V4E2-F1
#
_entry.id   AF-A0A239V4E2-F1
#
_cell.length_a   1.000
_cell.length_b   1.000
_cell.length_c   1.000
_cell.angle_alpha   90.00
_cell.angle_beta   90.00
_cell.angle_gamma   90.00
#
_symmetry.space_group_name_H-M   'P 1'
#
loop_
_entity.id
_entity.type
_entity.pdbx_description
1 polymer ?
#
loop_
_entity_poly.entity_id
_entity_poly.type
_entity_poly.pdbx_seq_one_letter_code
_entity_poly.pdbx_strand_id
1 'polypeptide(L)'
;MSNVREPRRDEALPGELKPLDWYEGRGPITDGEALGVLRRRRRVELAGVPKSRGKRAGVPEELPPAVGPKKASVFRLPERTMAFAHARAELERVPLTTVIEEMLRDYATSAPQSPQDVEARLTRKDIKWQRR
;
A
#
# COMPACT_ATOMS: atom_id res chain seq x y z
N MET A 1 14.05 -20.14 12.07
CA MET A 1 14.03 -19.43 10.77
C MET A 1 12.81 -19.90 10.01
N SER A 2 11.87 -19.03 9.62
CA SER A 2 10.75 -19.50 8.78
C SER A 2 11.28 -19.75 7.38
N ASN A 3 11.26 -21.00 6.93
CA ASN A 3 11.53 -21.36 5.54
C ASN A 3 10.37 -20.87 4.66
N VAL A 4 10.38 -19.58 4.33
CA VAL A 4 9.43 -19.00 3.38
C VAL A 4 9.89 -19.39 1.99
N ARG A 5 9.26 -20.41 1.42
CA ARG A 5 9.56 -20.89 0.07
C ARG A 5 9.23 -19.79 -0.96
N GLU A 6 10.19 -19.46 -1.80
CA GLU A 6 9.92 -18.63 -2.99
C GLU A 6 9.04 -19.41 -3.98
N PRO A 7 8.10 -18.73 -4.65
CA PRO A 7 7.26 -19.38 -5.66
C PRO A 7 8.12 -19.77 -6.86
N ARG A 8 7.71 -20.81 -7.58
CA ARG A 8 8.33 -21.11 -8.87
C ARG A 8 7.97 -20.01 -9.87
N ARG A 9 8.82 -19.79 -10.88
CA ARG A 9 8.65 -18.68 -11.83
C ARG A 9 7.35 -18.75 -12.63
N ASP A 10 6.91 -19.96 -12.95
CA ASP A 10 5.67 -20.30 -13.66
C ASP A 10 4.41 -20.16 -12.80
N GLU A 11 4.54 -20.17 -11.47
CA GLU A 11 3.44 -20.04 -10.52
C GLU A 11 3.33 -18.61 -9.93
N ALA A 12 4.30 -17.73 -10.22
CA ALA A 12 4.39 -16.41 -9.62
C ALA A 12 3.45 -15.41 -10.29
N LEU A 13 2.72 -14.64 -9.48
CA LEU A 13 1.89 -13.54 -9.97
C LEU A 13 2.74 -12.33 -10.36
N PRO A 14 2.23 -11.45 -11.25
CA PRO A 14 2.85 -10.15 -11.52
C PRO A 14 3.13 -9.39 -10.22
N GLY A 15 4.34 -8.86 -10.07
CA GLY A 15 4.73 -8.15 -8.85
C GLY A 15 5.21 -9.05 -7.70
N GLU A 16 5.12 -10.37 -7.82
CA GLU A 16 5.45 -11.29 -6.73
C GLU A 16 6.95 -11.54 -6.57
N LEU A 17 7.66 -11.74 -7.68
CA LEU A 17 9.11 -11.96 -7.68
C LEU A 17 9.91 -10.66 -7.85
N LYS A 18 9.38 -9.70 -8.62
CA LYS A 18 10.04 -8.43 -8.93
C LYS A 18 9.04 -7.26 -8.83
N PRO A 19 9.50 -6.02 -8.62
CA PRO A 19 8.66 -4.82 -8.76
C PRO A 19 7.86 -4.82 -10.06
N LEU A 20 6.67 -4.21 -10.02
CA LEU A 20 5.88 -3.96 -11.23
C LEU A 20 6.55 -2.83 -12.00
N ASP A 21 6.58 -2.97 -13.33
CA ASP A 21 7.09 -1.94 -14.22
C ASP A 21 5.98 -0.94 -14.57
N TRP A 22 6.38 0.32 -14.70
CA TRP A 22 5.51 1.36 -15.24
C TRP A 22 5.73 1.47 -16.76
N TYR A 23 4.63 1.62 -17.50
CA TYR A 23 4.62 1.97 -18.91
C TYR A 23 3.37 2.80 -19.23
N GLU A 24 3.43 3.59 -20.29
CA GLU A 24 2.33 4.43 -20.73
C GLU A 24 1.12 3.59 -21.14
N GLY A 25 -0.07 3.98 -20.69
CA GLY A 25 -1.32 3.27 -21.03
C GLY A 25 -1.59 1.97 -20.26
N ARG A 26 -0.79 1.60 -19.23
CA ARG A 26 -0.96 0.35 -18.47
C ARG A 26 -2.30 0.18 -17.72
N GLY A 27 -3.06 1.26 -17.54
CA GLY A 27 -4.30 1.25 -16.78
C GLY A 27 -4.13 1.08 -15.26
N PRO A 28 -5.23 0.82 -14.53
CA PRO A 28 -5.23 0.56 -13.09
C PRO A 28 -4.48 -0.72 -12.68
N ILE A 29 -4.19 -0.85 -11.38
CA ILE A 29 -3.65 -2.10 -10.82
C ILE A 29 -4.70 -3.20 -10.88
N THR A 30 -4.33 -4.38 -11.38
CA THR A 30 -5.20 -5.56 -11.39
C THR A 30 -5.15 -6.33 -10.06
N ASP A 31 -6.16 -7.15 -9.79
CA ASP A 31 -6.18 -8.01 -8.60
C ASP A 31 -4.97 -8.96 -8.52
N GLY A 32 -4.55 -9.51 -9.66
CA GLY A 32 -3.37 -10.38 -9.75
C GLY A 32 -2.07 -9.65 -9.39
N GLU A 33 -1.90 -8.42 -9.87
CA GLU A 33 -0.78 -7.54 -9.50
C GLU A 33 -0.80 -7.18 -8.01
N ALA A 34 -1.97 -6.81 -7.49
CA ALA A 34 -2.15 -6.46 -6.08
C ALA A 34 -1.81 -7.65 -5.17
N LEU A 35 -2.29 -8.84 -5.51
CA LEU A 35 -2.02 -10.08 -4.78
C LEU A 35 -0.54 -10.46 -4.87
N GLY A 36 0.08 -10.37 -6.05
CA GLY A 36 1.51 -10.65 -6.22
C GLY A 36 2.37 -9.74 -5.33
N VAL A 37 2.11 -8.43 -5.34
CA VAL A 37 2.80 -7.47 -4.47
C VAL A 37 2.54 -7.75 -2.99
N LEU A 38 1.30 -8.10 -2.61
CA LEU A 38 0.94 -8.47 -1.24
C LEU A 38 1.74 -9.69 -0.77
N ARG A 39 1.79 -10.75 -1.59
CA ARG A 39 2.57 -11.97 -1.31
C ARG A 39 4.05 -11.66 -1.16
N ARG A 40 4.64 -10.88 -2.07
CA ARG A 40 6.04 -10.43 -1.96
C ARG A 40 6.33 -9.72 -0.64
N ARG A 41 5.50 -8.71 -0.31
CA ARG A 41 5.65 -7.95 0.95
C ARG A 41 5.53 -8.85 2.16
N ARG A 42 4.60 -9.82 2.14
CA ARG A 42 4.43 -10.78 3.23
C ARG A 42 5.63 -11.70 3.38
N ARG A 43 6.23 -12.18 2.29
CA ARG A 43 7.45 -13.00 2.33
C ARG A 43 8.62 -12.23 2.95
N VAL A 44 8.85 -10.99 2.51
CA VAL A 44 9.88 -10.11 3.08
C VAL A 44 9.64 -9.90 4.57
N GLU A 45 8.39 -9.66 4.98
CA GLU A 45 8.03 -9.54 6.38
C GLU A 45 8.35 -10.82 7.15
N LEU A 46 7.94 -11.99 6.64
CA LEU A 46 8.12 -13.30 7.27
C LEU A 46 9.61 -13.68 7.41
N ALA A 47 10.45 -13.32 6.44
CA ALA A 47 11.90 -13.52 6.50
C ALA A 47 12.58 -12.67 7.59
N GLY A 48 11.99 -11.53 7.98
CA GLY A 48 12.51 -10.67 9.03
C GLY A 48 12.33 -11.22 10.46
N VAL A 49 13.04 -10.63 11.41
CA VAL A 49 12.96 -10.99 12.85
C VAL A 49 11.52 -10.80 13.36
N PRO A 50 10.93 -11.80 14.05
CA PRO A 50 9.58 -11.68 14.60
C PRO A 50 9.47 -10.53 15.59
N LYS A 51 8.52 -9.62 15.38
CA LYS A 51 8.25 -8.50 16.29
C LYS A 51 7.40 -8.88 17.51
N SER A 52 6.88 -10.11 17.55
CA SER A 52 6.05 -10.63 18.64
C SER A 52 6.21 -12.15 18.77
N ARG A 53 5.90 -12.71 19.95
CA ARG A 53 5.91 -14.16 20.21
C ARG A 53 4.75 -14.93 19.56
N GLY A 54 3.80 -14.26 18.89
CA GLY A 54 2.64 -14.89 18.26
C GLY A 54 2.95 -15.63 16.95
N LYS A 55 2.11 -16.60 16.60
CA LYS A 55 2.15 -17.31 15.30
C LYS A 55 1.86 -16.31 14.18
N ARG A 56 2.76 -16.21 13.21
CA ARG A 56 2.59 -15.31 12.05
C ARG A 56 1.73 -16.02 11.00
N ALA A 57 0.70 -15.35 10.49
CA ALA A 57 -0.05 -15.82 9.34
C ALA A 57 0.88 -16.07 8.13
N GLY A 58 0.56 -17.06 7.30
CA GLY A 58 1.33 -17.39 6.10
C GLY A 58 1.32 -16.30 5.03
N VAL A 59 1.82 -16.67 3.84
CA VAL A 59 1.66 -15.87 2.62
C VAL A 59 0.21 -16.04 2.15
N PRO A 60 -0.54 -14.96 1.88
CA PRO A 60 -1.95 -15.06 1.50
C PRO A 60 -2.12 -15.66 0.11
N GLU A 61 -3.14 -16.50 -0.05
CA GLU A 61 -3.49 -17.12 -1.33
C GLU A 61 -4.42 -16.26 -2.17
N GLU A 62 -5.24 -15.42 -1.52
CA GLU A 62 -6.22 -14.52 -2.14
C GLU A 62 -6.12 -13.10 -1.56
N LEU A 63 -6.74 -12.13 -2.23
CA LEU A 63 -6.90 -10.79 -1.68
C LEU A 63 -7.90 -10.81 -0.51
N PRO A 64 -7.69 -10.01 0.55
CA PRO A 64 -8.70 -9.82 1.57
C PRO A 64 -10.01 -9.33 0.95
N PRO A 65 -11.17 -9.76 1.46
CA PRO A 65 -12.47 -9.34 0.94
C PRO A 65 -12.64 -7.82 1.07
N ALA A 66 -13.32 -7.22 0.09
CA ALA A 66 -13.59 -5.78 0.05
C ALA A 66 -14.41 -5.30 1.26
N VAL A 67 -15.26 -6.18 1.80
CA VAL A 67 -16.03 -5.95 3.02
C VAL A 67 -15.47 -6.87 4.10
N GLY A 68 -14.66 -6.30 4.99
CA GLY A 68 -13.99 -7.01 6.07
C GLY A 68 -13.53 -6.07 7.18
N PRO A 69 -12.99 -6.63 8.28
CA PRO A 69 -12.46 -5.82 9.37
C PRO A 69 -11.33 -4.91 8.87
N LYS A 70 -11.40 -3.62 9.22
CA LYS A 70 -10.40 -2.63 8.82
C LYS A 70 -9.08 -2.89 9.53
N LYS A 71 -7.97 -2.78 8.78
CA LYS A 71 -6.63 -2.89 9.34
C LYS A 71 -6.19 -1.56 9.93
N ALA A 72 -5.95 -1.52 11.23
CA ALA A 72 -5.35 -0.35 11.89
C ALA A 72 -3.97 -0.04 11.27
N SER A 73 -3.78 1.20 10.83
CA SER A 73 -2.56 1.71 10.22
C SER A 73 -2.16 3.02 10.89
N VAL A 74 -0.87 3.16 11.21
CA VAL A 74 -0.33 4.35 11.86
C VAL A 74 0.45 5.17 10.83
N PHE A 75 0.05 6.42 10.64
CA PHE A 75 0.72 7.38 9.76
C PHE A 75 1.39 8.46 10.60
N ARG A 76 2.54 8.96 10.13
CA ARG A 76 3.21 10.12 10.70
C ARG A 76 3.05 11.28 9.72
N LEU A 77 2.41 12.35 10.17
CA LEU A 77 2.10 13.53 9.39
C LEU A 77 2.45 14.79 10.20
N PRO A 78 2.76 15.93 9.55
CA PRO A 78 3.01 17.18 10.26
C PRO A 78 1.81 17.60 11.10
N GLU A 79 2.04 17.99 12.34
CA GLU A 79 0.98 18.38 13.30
C GLU A 79 0.06 19.47 12.75
N ARG A 80 0.64 20.51 12.15
CA ARG A 80 -0.13 21.57 11.49
C ARG A 80 -1.08 21.00 10.43
N THR A 81 -0.62 20.08 9.59
CA THR A 81 -1.47 19.49 8.54
C THR A 81 -2.64 18.71 9.16
N MET A 82 -2.37 17.94 10.21
CA MET A 82 -3.40 17.20 10.94
C MET A 82 -4.45 18.13 11.56
N ALA A 83 -4.03 19.24 12.19
CA ALA A 83 -4.95 20.19 12.80
C ALA A 83 -5.93 20.80 11.77
N PHE A 84 -5.42 21.24 10.60
CA PHE A 84 -6.27 21.77 9.52
C PHE A 84 -7.19 20.68 8.93
N ALA A 85 -6.70 19.45 8.77
CA ALA A 85 -7.50 18.34 8.27
C ALA A 85 -8.66 17.98 9.22
N HIS A 86 -8.40 17.96 10.53
CA HIS A 86 -9.44 17.74 11.54
C HIS A 86 -10.50 18.83 11.53
N ALA A 87 -10.08 20.11 11.54
CA ALA A 87 -11.02 21.24 11.50
C ALA A 87 -11.91 21.20 10.25
N ARG A 88 -11.34 20.85 9.08
CA ARG A 88 -12.10 20.72 7.84
C ARG A 88 -13.11 19.56 7.90
N ALA A 89 -12.69 18.39 8.37
CA ALA A 89 -13.57 17.23 8.47
C ALA A 89 -14.76 17.49 9.42
N GLU A 90 -14.52 18.24 10.51
CA GLU A 90 -15.58 18.68 11.41
C GLU A 90 -16.60 19.60 10.72
N LEU A 91 -16.14 20.59 9.95
CA LEU A 91 -17.02 21.48 9.16
C LEU A 91 -17.85 20.70 8.13
N GLU A 92 -17.25 19.70 7.49
CA GLU A 92 -17.90 18.81 6.51
C GLU A 92 -18.78 17.73 7.18
N ARG A 93 -18.82 17.67 8.52
CA ARG A 93 -19.58 16.70 9.34
C ARG A 93 -19.25 15.24 9.01
N VAL A 94 -17.97 14.97 8.73
CA VAL A 94 -17.47 13.62 8.44
C VAL A 94 -16.26 13.28 9.31
N PRO A 95 -16.08 12.02 9.74
CA PRO A 95 -14.84 11.60 10.38
C PRO A 95 -13.65 11.75 9.44
N LEU A 96 -12.51 12.25 9.93
CA LEU A 96 -11.28 12.35 9.14
C LEU A 96 -10.85 10.98 8.57
N THR A 97 -11.14 9.89 9.28
CA THR A 97 -10.88 8.52 8.80
C THR A 97 -11.68 8.18 7.53
N THR A 98 -12.90 8.69 7.39
CA THR A 98 -13.73 8.50 6.19
C THR A 98 -13.13 9.24 5.00
N VAL A 99 -12.68 10.48 5.20
CA VAL A 99 -12.00 11.28 4.15
C VAL A 99 -10.71 10.59 3.70
N ILE A 100 -9.91 10.09 4.64
CA ILE A 100 -8.68 9.34 4.31
C ILE A 100 -9.01 8.05 3.54
N GLU A 101 -10.08 7.35 3.91
CA GLU A 101 -10.51 6.14 3.19
C GLU A 101 -10.94 6.43 1.75
N GLU A 102 -11.72 7.50 1.53
CA GLU A 102 -12.08 7.99 0.20
C GLU A 102 -10.84 8.30 -0.63
N MET A 103 -9.92 9.13 -0.10
CA MET A 103 -8.68 9.50 -0.80
C MET A 103 -7.82 8.27 -1.14
N LEU A 104 -7.74 7.29 -0.24
CA LEU A 104 -6.99 6.06 -0.49
C LEU A 104 -7.67 5.18 -1.55
N ARG A 105 -9.00 5.12 -1.56
CA ARG A 105 -9.77 4.39 -2.57
C ARG A 105 -9.55 4.98 -3.95
N ASP A 106 -9.66 6.31 -4.08
CA ASP A 106 -9.42 7.02 -5.34
C ASP A 106 -7.99 6.81 -5.85
N TYR A 107 -7.01 6.86 -4.95
CA TYR A 107 -5.62 6.58 -5.29
C TYR A 107 -5.43 5.14 -5.76
N ALA A 108 -6.07 4.17 -5.11
CA ALA A 108 -5.92 2.74 -5.41
C ALA A 108 -6.60 2.30 -6.71
N THR A 109 -7.69 2.96 -7.11
CA THR A 109 -8.45 2.61 -8.32
C THR A 109 -8.00 3.39 -9.56
N SER A 110 -7.22 4.45 -9.38
CA SER A 110 -6.66 5.24 -10.49
C SER A 110 -5.48 4.55 -11.18
N ALA A 111 -5.27 4.86 -12.46
CA ALA A 111 -4.07 4.42 -13.18
C ALA A 111 -2.80 5.04 -12.54
N PRO A 112 -1.74 4.25 -12.29
CA PRO A 112 -0.49 4.78 -11.77
C PRO A 112 0.16 5.79 -12.72
N GLN A 113 0.63 6.89 -12.13
CA GLN A 113 1.40 7.91 -12.81
C GLN A 113 2.86 7.47 -12.99
N SER A 114 3.56 8.09 -13.94
CA SER A 114 4.99 7.83 -14.10
C SER A 114 5.75 8.17 -12.80
N PRO A 115 6.80 7.41 -12.45
CA PRO A 115 7.62 7.72 -11.28
C PRO A 115 8.15 9.16 -11.29
N GLN A 116 8.50 9.67 -12.48
CA GLN A 116 9.00 11.03 -12.70
C GLN A 116 7.94 12.08 -12.37
N ASP A 117 6.68 11.89 -12.80
CA ASP A 117 5.58 12.81 -12.50
C ASP A 117 5.25 12.83 -11.01
N VAL A 118 5.28 11.66 -10.37
CA VAL A 118 5.09 11.56 -8.92
C VAL A 118 6.18 12.31 -8.17
N GLU A 119 7.44 12.11 -8.56
CA GLU A 119 8.61 12.80 -8.00
C GLU A 119 8.49 14.33 -8.17
N ALA A 120 8.23 14.81 -9.38
CA ALA A 120 8.03 16.23 -9.64
C ALA A 120 6.86 16.83 -8.82
N ARG A 121 5.76 16.09 -8.67
CA ARG A 121 4.61 16.53 -7.87
C ARG A 121 4.93 16.61 -6.38
N LEU A 122 5.63 15.62 -5.81
CA LEU A 122 5.99 15.60 -4.40
C LEU A 122 6.99 16.71 -4.06
N THR A 123 7.98 16.94 -4.93
CA THR A 123 8.96 18.02 -4.80
C THR A 123 8.29 19.39 -4.80
N ARG A 124 7.33 19.64 -5.72
CA ARG A 124 6.55 20.90 -5.73
C ARG A 124 5.74 21.15 -4.45
N LYS A 125 5.45 20.10 -3.68
CA LYS A 125 4.72 20.17 -2.40
C LYS A 125 5.66 20.17 -1.19
N ASP A 126 6.97 20.22 -1.39
CA ASP A 126 8.00 20.10 -0.34
C ASP A 126 7.84 18.81 0.51
N ILE A 127 7.35 17.74 -0.11
CA ILE A 127 7.20 16.44 0.55
C ILE A 127 8.44 15.61 0.28
N LYS A 128 9.29 15.44 1.30
CA LYS A 128 10.47 14.56 1.23
C LYS A 128 10.05 13.10 1.34
N TRP A 129 10.54 12.24 0.44
CA TRP A 129 10.43 10.79 0.58
C TRP A 129 11.82 10.13 0.51
N GLN A 130 11.95 8.97 1.15
CA GLN A 130 13.14 8.13 1.05
C GLN A 130 12.84 6.98 0.09
N ARG A 131 13.65 6.80 -0.95
CA ARG A 131 13.67 5.52 -1.69
C ARG A 131 14.11 4.43 -0.72
N ARG A 132 13.27 3.42 -0.54
CA ARG A 132 13.58 2.21 0.24
C ARG A 132 14.14 1.14 -0.66
#